data_AF-A0A2C6DIY5-F1
#
_entry.id   AF-A0A2C6DIY5-F1
#
_cell.length_a   1.000
_cell.length_b   1.000
_cell.length_c   1.000
_cell.angle_alpha   90.00
_cell.angle_beta   90.00
_cell.angle_gamma   90.00
#
_symmetry.space_group_name_H-M   'P 1'
#
loop_
_entity.id
_entity.type
_entity.pdbx_description
1 polymer ?
#
loop_
_entity_poly.entity_id
_entity_poly.type
_entity_poly.pdbx_seq_one_letter_code
_entity_poly.pdbx_strand_id
1 'polypeptide(L)'
;MKLRITKTAASVSCVLGVLTLMMGSVGVNAKLSPSTGTIEGRAPTATGTLSVLFPDGATSVTNNAVVNAAMKPSDFKVSTSVLTLQDLDGDTGLSSSLDTAAVTWVWTYNGIGLTSDQLAESFSANFSGKTLTVSASAPVTVSSLTGAPTTSGPQPLSSATYSLVVPVAPTVRVNGASFAINSGFPQTGFSQAQFQFWMDGTSTASNSNYTFAADASAPWVTVNATTGVVKFTGVPSTAQTVNIAITDKRGGPASTFSFRVGTWFINNTPTVGRPADADAWCATKPGYVVPHHRQMTGPSATGSAGGPRAVGALWDEWGSMVTADYTGAGFLDGAYQAHVASDVDGSGYRYVVGLASGRTEAISLSSGGYNMACARSL
;
A
#
# COMPACT_ATOMS: atom_id res chain seq x y z
N MET A 1 -30.57 -50.08 5.88
CA MET A 1 -31.58 -51.14 5.77
C MET A 1 -30.84 -52.48 5.70
N LYS A 2 -30.83 -53.27 6.78
CA LYS A 2 -30.06 -54.53 6.87
C LYS A 2 -30.91 -55.68 6.31
N LEU A 3 -30.56 -56.20 5.14
CA LEU A 3 -31.17 -57.43 4.65
C LEU A 3 -30.44 -58.62 5.29
N ARG A 4 -31.09 -59.29 6.25
CA ARG A 4 -30.58 -60.48 6.93
C ARG A 4 -31.33 -61.69 6.36
N ILE A 5 -30.72 -62.43 5.45
CA ILE A 5 -31.29 -63.70 4.95
C ILE A 5 -30.77 -64.81 5.85
N THR A 6 -31.65 -65.32 6.71
CA THR A 6 -31.36 -66.46 7.59
C THR A 6 -31.72 -67.75 6.86
N LYS A 7 -30.81 -68.74 6.86
CA LYS A 7 -31.07 -70.09 6.35
C LYS A 7 -32.11 -70.78 7.23
N THR A 8 -33.28 -71.11 6.69
CA THR A 8 -34.18 -72.12 7.27
C THR A 8 -34.05 -73.40 6.45
N ALA A 9 -33.49 -74.43 7.07
CA ALA A 9 -33.54 -75.80 6.55
C ALA A 9 -34.96 -76.34 6.74
N ALA A 10 -35.62 -76.76 5.67
CA ALA A 10 -36.85 -77.55 5.75
C ALA A 10 -36.55 -78.96 5.23
N SER A 11 -36.46 -79.88 6.18
CA SER A 11 -36.40 -81.33 6.02
C SER A 11 -37.75 -81.92 5.60
N VAL A 12 -37.67 -82.94 4.75
CA VAL A 12 -38.75 -83.73 4.13
C VAL A 12 -39.54 -84.59 5.14
N SER A 13 -40.86 -84.68 5.01
CA SER A 13 -41.60 -85.96 5.03
C SER A 13 -43.09 -85.90 4.63
N CYS A 14 -43.41 -86.82 3.71
CA CYS A 14 -44.66 -87.43 3.23
C CYS A 14 -46.05 -87.02 3.79
N VAL A 15 -47.05 -86.91 2.90
CA VAL A 15 -48.12 -87.94 2.70
C VAL A 15 -48.67 -87.90 1.26
N LEU A 16 -48.81 -89.11 0.71
CA LEU A 16 -49.54 -89.64 -0.46
C LEU A 16 -50.68 -88.82 -1.11
N GLY A 17 -50.66 -88.77 -2.45
CA GLY A 17 -51.80 -88.43 -3.32
C GLY A 17 -51.47 -88.68 -4.79
N VAL A 18 -52.24 -89.52 -5.46
CA VAL A 18 -51.93 -90.24 -6.72
C VAL A 18 -52.24 -89.42 -8.00
N LEU A 19 -51.52 -89.75 -9.09
CA LEU A 19 -51.90 -89.69 -10.53
C LEU A 19 -51.29 -88.58 -11.45
N THR A 20 -50.31 -89.03 -12.26
CA THR A 20 -50.04 -88.72 -13.69
C THR A 20 -49.81 -87.28 -14.18
N LEU A 21 -48.62 -86.97 -14.71
CA LEU A 21 -48.34 -86.80 -16.16
C LEU A 21 -46.85 -86.44 -16.40
N MET A 22 -46.28 -86.99 -17.48
CA MET A 22 -44.92 -86.72 -17.96
C MET A 22 -44.73 -85.28 -18.42
N MET A 23 -43.66 -84.60 -17.97
CA MET A 23 -42.81 -83.71 -18.78
C MET A 23 -41.43 -83.62 -18.12
N GLY A 24 -40.37 -84.00 -18.84
CA GLY A 24 -38.99 -83.93 -18.37
C GLY A 24 -38.56 -82.49 -18.16
N SER A 25 -38.34 -82.10 -16.91
CA SER A 25 -37.62 -80.88 -16.56
C SER A 25 -36.14 -81.22 -16.42
N VAL A 26 -35.32 -80.71 -17.34
CA VAL A 26 -33.87 -80.62 -17.11
C VAL A 26 -33.68 -79.66 -15.94
N GLY A 27 -33.36 -80.20 -14.77
CA GLY A 27 -32.97 -79.40 -13.62
C GLY A 27 -31.71 -78.61 -13.95
N VAL A 28 -31.86 -77.33 -14.28
CA VAL A 28 -30.74 -76.39 -14.32
C VAL A 28 -30.34 -76.15 -12.87
N ASN A 29 -29.33 -76.89 -12.40
CA ASN A 29 -28.73 -76.65 -11.10
C ASN A 29 -27.97 -75.31 -11.18
N ALA A 30 -28.57 -74.24 -10.65
CA ALA A 30 -27.84 -73.00 -10.42
C ALA A 30 -26.78 -73.25 -9.35
N LYS A 31 -25.50 -73.29 -9.75
CA LYS A 31 -24.38 -73.27 -8.81
C LYS A 31 -24.30 -71.86 -8.22
N LEU A 32 -24.93 -71.67 -7.05
CA LEU A 32 -24.68 -70.49 -6.22
C LEU A 32 -23.18 -70.45 -5.91
N SER A 33 -22.49 -69.45 -6.44
CA SER A 33 -21.11 -69.18 -6.04
C SER A 33 -21.08 -68.90 -4.53
N PRO A 34 -19.98 -69.25 -3.83
CA PRO A 34 -19.78 -68.81 -2.45
C PRO A 34 -19.98 -67.29 -2.35
N SER A 35 -20.44 -66.79 -1.21
CA SER A 35 -20.47 -65.35 -0.98
C SER A 35 -19.06 -64.80 -1.20
N THR A 36 -18.90 -63.91 -2.17
CA THR A 36 -17.74 -63.02 -2.20
C THR A 36 -17.80 -62.19 -0.91
N GLY A 37 -16.67 -61.98 -0.24
CA GLY A 37 -16.61 -61.08 0.92
C GLY A 37 -17.04 -59.65 0.54
N THR A 38 -17.03 -58.73 1.51
CA THR A 38 -17.27 -57.31 1.23
C THR A 38 -16.27 -56.83 0.18
N ILE A 39 -16.77 -56.29 -0.93
CA ILE A 39 -15.93 -55.53 -1.86
C ILE A 39 -15.77 -54.15 -1.22
N GLU A 40 -14.61 -53.90 -0.62
CA GLU A 40 -14.24 -52.56 -0.17
C GLU A 40 -13.83 -51.74 -1.40
N GLY A 41 -14.49 -50.61 -1.58
CA GLY A 41 -14.19 -49.60 -2.58
C GLY A 41 -12.93 -48.81 -2.25
N ARG A 42 -12.70 -47.69 -2.93
CA ARG A 42 -11.58 -46.79 -2.63
C ARG A 42 -12.13 -45.53 -1.98
N ALA A 43 -11.37 -44.96 -1.05
CA ALA A 43 -11.76 -43.68 -0.48
C ALA A 43 -11.66 -42.58 -1.54
N PRO A 44 -12.55 -41.57 -1.53
CA PRO A 44 -12.45 -40.43 -2.43
C PRO A 44 -11.17 -39.62 -2.12
N THR A 45 -10.59 -39.02 -3.16
CA THR A 45 -9.31 -38.30 -3.10
C THR A 45 -9.44 -36.89 -3.67
N ALA A 46 -8.45 -36.05 -3.37
CA ALA A 46 -8.31 -34.73 -3.98
C ALA A 46 -6.93 -34.61 -4.65
N THR A 47 -6.90 -33.95 -5.80
CA THR A 47 -5.68 -33.56 -6.49
C THR A 47 -5.66 -32.04 -6.71
N GLY A 48 -4.47 -31.47 -6.90
CA GLY A 48 -4.28 -30.03 -7.06
C GLY A 48 -3.44 -29.42 -5.95
N THR A 49 -3.51 -28.10 -5.82
CA THR A 49 -2.77 -27.33 -4.81
C THR A 49 -3.73 -26.47 -4.01
N LEU A 50 -3.34 -26.13 -2.78
CA LEU A 50 -4.08 -25.13 -2.01
C LEU A 50 -3.88 -23.75 -2.62
N SER A 51 -4.90 -22.90 -2.54
CA SER A 51 -4.75 -21.47 -2.82
C SER A 51 -4.41 -20.73 -1.53
N VAL A 52 -3.39 -19.87 -1.58
CA VAL A 52 -3.16 -18.86 -0.53
C VAL A 52 -4.05 -17.66 -0.82
N LEU A 53 -4.74 -17.15 0.20
CA LEU A 53 -5.64 -16.01 0.13
C LEU A 53 -5.10 -14.85 0.96
N PHE A 54 -5.38 -13.63 0.51
CA PHE A 54 -5.22 -12.43 1.32
C PHE A 54 -6.11 -12.47 2.58
N PRO A 55 -5.84 -11.60 3.57
CA PRO A 55 -6.63 -11.55 4.81
C PRO A 55 -8.14 -11.34 4.64
N ASP A 56 -8.57 -10.79 3.49
CA ASP A 56 -9.98 -10.68 3.11
C ASP A 56 -10.70 -12.04 2.97
N GLY A 57 -9.94 -13.14 2.84
CA GLY A 57 -10.45 -14.50 2.69
C GLY A 57 -11.14 -14.76 1.35
N ALA A 58 -10.99 -13.88 0.37
CA ALA A 58 -11.63 -13.99 -0.94
C ALA A 58 -10.64 -13.88 -2.10
N THR A 59 -9.64 -13.01 -1.97
CA THR A 59 -8.70 -12.74 -3.06
C THR A 59 -7.52 -13.70 -2.99
N SER A 60 -7.28 -14.47 -4.05
CA SER A 60 -6.11 -15.35 -4.16
C SER A 60 -4.82 -14.55 -4.32
N VAL A 61 -3.78 -14.99 -3.63
CA VAL A 61 -2.42 -14.49 -3.82
C VAL A 61 -1.89 -14.97 -5.17
N THR A 62 -1.32 -14.05 -5.93
CA THR A 62 -0.61 -14.32 -7.17
C THR A 62 0.89 -14.05 -6.98
N ASN A 63 1.72 -14.66 -7.83
CA ASN A 63 3.17 -14.45 -7.74
C ASN A 63 3.52 -12.99 -8.04
N ASN A 64 4.39 -12.40 -7.22
CA ASN A 64 4.77 -10.98 -7.20
C ASN A 64 3.63 -10.01 -6.84
N ALA A 65 2.59 -10.48 -6.14
CA ALA A 65 1.56 -9.57 -5.67
C ALA A 65 2.13 -8.55 -4.68
N VAL A 66 1.68 -7.29 -4.82
CA VAL A 66 2.03 -6.22 -3.89
C VAL A 66 1.09 -6.28 -2.69
N VAL A 67 1.65 -6.42 -1.49
CA VAL A 67 0.84 -6.46 -0.25
C VAL A 67 0.54 -5.05 0.25
N ASN A 68 -0.55 -4.88 1.00
CA ASN A 68 -0.71 -3.69 1.82
C ASN A 68 0.31 -3.78 2.98
N ALA A 69 1.17 -2.78 3.12
CA ALA A 69 2.25 -2.80 4.10
C ALA A 69 1.76 -2.85 5.57
N ALA A 70 0.49 -2.51 5.83
CA ALA A 70 -0.14 -2.62 7.15
C ALA A 70 -0.63 -4.06 7.48
N MET A 71 -0.74 -4.94 6.48
CA MET A 71 -1.11 -6.35 6.71
C MET A 71 0.00 -7.11 7.42
N LYS A 72 -0.37 -8.24 8.02
CA LYS A 72 0.53 -9.14 8.74
C LYS A 72 0.62 -10.49 8.03
N PRO A 73 1.79 -11.16 8.04
CA PRO A 73 1.91 -12.53 7.54
C PRO A 73 0.91 -13.51 8.15
N SER A 74 0.64 -13.39 9.46
CA SER A 74 -0.26 -14.27 10.21
C SER A 74 -1.73 -14.20 9.80
N ASP A 75 -2.12 -13.17 9.07
CA ASP A 75 -3.54 -12.92 8.75
C ASP A 75 -3.97 -13.60 7.43
N PHE A 76 -3.02 -14.20 6.69
CA PHE A 76 -3.29 -14.90 5.44
C PHE A 76 -4.07 -16.19 5.67
N LYS A 77 -4.82 -16.60 4.64
CA LYS A 77 -5.73 -17.76 4.71
C LYS A 77 -5.44 -18.74 3.58
N VAL A 78 -6.02 -19.93 3.67
CA VAL A 78 -5.93 -20.97 2.64
C VAL A 78 -7.31 -21.41 2.18
N SER A 79 -7.40 -21.89 0.94
CA SER A 79 -8.64 -22.43 0.36
C SER A 79 -8.39 -23.68 -0.50
N THR A 80 -9.40 -24.55 -0.52
CA THR A 80 -9.48 -25.77 -1.35
C THR A 80 -10.31 -25.59 -2.63
N SER A 81 -10.76 -24.38 -2.96
CA SER A 81 -11.70 -24.14 -4.08
C SER A 81 -11.19 -24.57 -5.45
N VAL A 82 -9.89 -24.76 -5.61
CA VAL A 82 -9.26 -25.19 -6.88
C VAL A 82 -8.90 -26.67 -6.91
N LEU A 83 -9.24 -27.43 -5.85
CA LEU A 83 -9.00 -28.87 -5.81
C LEU A 83 -9.97 -29.61 -6.72
N THR A 84 -9.44 -30.65 -7.39
CA THR A 84 -10.25 -31.60 -8.14
C THR A 84 -10.50 -32.81 -7.25
N LEU A 85 -11.76 -33.00 -6.85
CA LEU A 85 -12.19 -34.18 -6.10
C LEU A 85 -12.46 -35.33 -7.07
N GLN A 86 -12.01 -36.52 -6.71
CA GLN A 86 -12.10 -37.70 -7.56
C GLN A 86 -12.46 -38.93 -6.73
N ASP A 87 -13.21 -39.81 -7.37
CA ASP A 87 -13.52 -41.12 -6.87
C ASP A 87 -13.40 -42.13 -8.01
N LEU A 88 -12.81 -43.30 -7.74
CA LEU A 88 -12.46 -44.25 -8.81
C LEU A 88 -13.55 -45.29 -9.07
N ASP A 89 -14.40 -45.53 -8.08
CA ASP A 89 -15.52 -46.46 -8.07
C ASP A 89 -16.85 -45.81 -8.48
N GLY A 90 -16.84 -44.49 -8.68
CA GLY A 90 -17.97 -43.73 -9.21
C GLY A 90 -18.91 -43.21 -8.13
N ASP A 91 -18.41 -43.04 -6.90
CA ASP A 91 -19.18 -42.45 -5.81
C ASP A 91 -19.56 -41.00 -6.07
N THR A 92 -20.72 -40.64 -5.55
CA THR A 92 -21.34 -39.33 -5.80
C THR A 92 -21.35 -38.46 -4.53
N GLY A 93 -21.54 -37.16 -4.72
CA GLY A 93 -21.60 -36.20 -3.60
C GLY A 93 -20.25 -35.92 -2.97
N LEU A 94 -19.19 -35.82 -3.77
CA LEU A 94 -17.85 -35.50 -3.29
C LEU A 94 -17.79 -34.12 -2.66
N SER A 95 -17.15 -34.04 -1.51
CA SER A 95 -16.91 -32.82 -0.75
C SER A 95 -15.53 -32.86 -0.11
N SER A 96 -14.99 -31.69 0.23
CA SER A 96 -13.74 -31.57 0.97
C SER A 96 -13.92 -30.67 2.19
N SER A 97 -13.18 -30.98 3.25
CA SER A 97 -13.06 -30.17 4.45
C SER A 97 -11.60 -29.89 4.72
N LEU A 98 -11.29 -28.61 4.94
CA LEU A 98 -9.95 -28.11 5.22
C LEU A 98 -9.81 -27.88 6.73
N ASP A 99 -8.80 -28.47 7.35
CA ASP A 99 -8.44 -28.13 8.72
C ASP A 99 -7.61 -26.83 8.73
N THR A 100 -8.33 -25.71 8.89
CA THR A 100 -7.72 -24.38 8.95
C THR A 100 -6.90 -24.13 10.22
N ALA A 101 -7.10 -24.91 11.28
CA ALA A 101 -6.34 -24.79 12.52
C ALA A 101 -4.98 -25.51 12.45
N ALA A 102 -4.87 -26.54 11.60
CA ALA A 102 -3.65 -27.31 11.38
C ALA A 102 -2.78 -26.82 10.21
N VAL A 103 -3.03 -25.61 9.69
CA VAL A 103 -2.25 -25.04 8.58
C VAL A 103 -0.83 -24.74 9.03
N THR A 104 0.14 -25.26 8.28
CA THR A 104 1.55 -24.92 8.42
C THR A 104 1.93 -23.87 7.38
N TRP A 105 2.38 -22.71 7.84
CA TRP A 105 2.85 -21.62 6.99
C TRP A 105 4.37 -21.61 6.92
N VAL A 106 4.91 -21.40 5.72
CA VAL A 106 6.34 -21.15 5.50
C VAL A 106 6.49 -19.77 4.89
N TRP A 107 6.80 -18.80 5.74
CA TRP A 107 7.19 -17.46 5.33
C TRP A 107 8.69 -17.32 5.38
N THR A 108 9.31 -16.82 4.31
CA THR A 108 10.76 -16.57 4.29
C THR A 108 11.11 -15.21 3.71
N TYR A 109 12.21 -14.65 4.22
CA TYR A 109 12.95 -13.56 3.60
C TYR A 109 14.37 -14.04 3.29
N ASN A 110 14.81 -13.95 2.03
CA ASN A 110 16.10 -14.49 1.58
C ASN A 110 16.34 -15.95 1.98
N GLY A 111 15.28 -16.77 1.98
CA GLY A 111 15.34 -18.18 2.37
C GLY A 111 15.39 -18.45 3.89
N ILE A 112 15.40 -17.41 4.72
CA ILE A 112 15.36 -17.52 6.18
C ILE A 112 13.91 -17.40 6.65
N GLY A 113 13.47 -18.36 7.47
CA GLY A 113 12.12 -18.36 8.06
C GLY A 113 11.89 -17.15 8.95
N LEU A 114 10.71 -16.55 8.85
CA LEU A 114 10.33 -15.41 9.71
C LEU A 114 10.12 -15.85 11.16
N THR A 115 10.47 -14.99 12.11
CA THR A 115 10.23 -15.23 13.54
C THR A 115 8.76 -15.05 13.90
N SER A 116 8.34 -15.57 15.07
CA SER A 116 6.97 -15.37 15.58
C SER A 116 6.60 -13.89 15.70
N ASP A 117 7.52 -13.03 16.14
CA ASP A 117 7.29 -11.59 16.23
C ASP A 117 7.10 -10.96 14.84
N GLN A 118 7.97 -11.32 13.87
CA GLN A 118 7.86 -10.84 12.50
C GLN A 118 6.57 -11.28 11.80
N LEU A 119 6.05 -12.46 12.15
CA LEU A 119 4.76 -12.96 11.64
C LEU A 119 3.57 -12.18 12.21
N ALA A 120 3.68 -11.65 13.43
CA ALA A 120 2.63 -10.95 14.15
C ALA A 120 2.63 -9.42 13.95
N GLU A 121 3.70 -8.88 13.37
CA GLU A 121 3.83 -7.46 13.01
C GLU A 121 3.38 -7.16 11.58
N SER A 122 3.14 -5.87 11.29
CA SER A 122 2.85 -5.44 9.92
C SER A 122 4.08 -5.61 9.02
N PHE A 123 3.87 -5.86 7.73
CA PHE A 123 4.97 -5.98 6.77
C PHE A 123 5.89 -4.74 6.77
N SER A 124 5.33 -3.54 6.96
CA SER A 124 6.10 -2.29 7.01
C SER A 124 7.14 -2.25 8.14
N ALA A 125 6.95 -2.96 9.24
CA ALA A 125 7.84 -2.91 10.40
C ALA A 125 9.24 -3.46 10.10
N ASN A 126 9.30 -4.56 9.34
CA ASN A 126 10.55 -5.29 9.09
C ASN A 126 10.89 -5.44 7.61
N PHE A 127 9.91 -5.28 6.73
CA PHE A 127 10.00 -5.72 5.34
C PHE A 127 9.70 -4.65 4.29
N SER A 128 9.58 -3.37 4.68
CA SER A 128 9.42 -2.26 3.72
C SER A 128 10.45 -2.34 2.58
N GLY A 129 9.98 -2.44 1.33
CA GLY A 129 10.82 -2.53 0.13
C GLY A 129 11.43 -3.90 -0.14
N LYS A 130 11.06 -4.92 0.64
CA LYS A 130 11.59 -6.29 0.49
C LYS A 130 10.57 -7.18 -0.21
N THR A 131 11.07 -8.28 -0.76
CA THR A 131 10.25 -9.37 -1.30
C THR A 131 10.32 -10.56 -0.37
N LEU A 132 9.16 -11.06 0.04
CA LEU A 132 8.99 -12.25 0.87
C LEU A 132 8.50 -13.42 0.01
N THR A 133 8.66 -14.64 0.51
CA THR A 133 8.02 -15.82 -0.06
C THR A 133 7.05 -16.44 0.94
N VAL A 134 5.91 -16.91 0.46
CA VAL A 134 4.94 -17.67 1.26
C VAL A 134 4.51 -18.96 0.57
N SER A 135 4.42 -20.03 1.35
CA SER A 135 3.67 -21.24 0.99
C SER A 135 2.95 -21.79 2.23
N ALA A 136 1.92 -22.60 2.00
CA ALA A 136 1.12 -23.21 3.05
C ALA A 136 0.92 -24.70 2.78
N SER A 137 0.83 -25.49 3.83
CA SER A 137 0.42 -26.90 3.78
C SER A 137 -0.64 -27.14 4.83
N ALA A 138 -1.70 -27.87 4.49
CA ALA A 138 -2.81 -28.12 5.40
C ALA A 138 -3.44 -29.50 5.17
N PRO A 139 -3.93 -30.17 6.22
CA PRO A 139 -4.71 -31.40 6.08
C PRO A 139 -6.06 -31.14 5.42
N VAL A 140 -6.35 -31.91 4.37
CA VAL A 140 -7.64 -31.93 3.69
C VAL A 140 -8.27 -33.30 3.79
N THR A 141 -9.51 -33.35 4.25
CA THR A 141 -10.33 -34.57 4.30
C THR A 141 -11.31 -34.54 3.13
N VAL A 142 -11.41 -35.63 2.38
CA VAL A 142 -12.37 -35.76 1.28
C VAL A 142 -13.42 -36.80 1.65
N SER A 143 -14.67 -36.51 1.34
CA SER A 143 -15.80 -37.42 1.62
C SER A 143 -16.75 -37.53 0.44
N SER A 144 -17.40 -38.66 0.32
CA SER A 144 -18.49 -38.97 -0.61
C SER A 144 -19.79 -39.24 0.17
N LEU A 145 -20.93 -39.17 -0.52
CA LEU A 145 -22.23 -39.57 0.04
C LEU A 145 -22.51 -41.08 -0.14
N THR A 146 -21.81 -41.73 -1.06
CA THR A 146 -21.97 -43.15 -1.40
C THR A 146 -20.66 -43.92 -1.25
N GLY A 147 -20.75 -45.25 -1.30
CA GLY A 147 -19.59 -46.15 -1.26
C GLY A 147 -19.10 -46.49 0.14
N ALA A 148 -18.02 -47.27 0.17
CA ALA A 148 -17.31 -47.64 1.39
C ALA A 148 -15.85 -47.91 1.04
N PRO A 149 -14.88 -47.19 1.63
CA PRO A 149 -15.04 -46.14 2.65
C PRO A 149 -15.52 -44.80 2.07
N THR A 150 -16.44 -44.11 2.76
CA THR A 150 -16.99 -42.81 2.33
C THR A 150 -16.07 -41.62 2.55
N THR A 151 -14.97 -41.81 3.29
CA THR A 151 -14.11 -40.71 3.72
C THR A 151 -12.65 -41.15 3.70
N SER A 152 -11.79 -40.36 3.08
CA SER A 152 -10.34 -40.52 3.22
C SER A 152 -9.84 -39.88 4.50
N GLY A 153 -8.80 -40.46 5.10
CA GLY A 153 -8.10 -39.80 6.22
C GLY A 153 -7.44 -38.48 5.75
N PRO A 154 -7.24 -37.51 6.65
CA PRO A 154 -6.68 -36.21 6.28
C PRO A 154 -5.36 -36.34 5.53
N GLN A 155 -5.26 -35.73 4.34
CA GLN A 155 -4.06 -35.72 3.52
C GLN A 155 -3.46 -34.30 3.47
N PRO A 156 -2.14 -34.13 3.67
CA PRO A 156 -1.52 -32.83 3.53
C PRO A 156 -1.50 -32.42 2.05
N LEU A 157 -2.13 -31.29 1.75
CA LEU A 157 -1.99 -30.63 0.45
C LEU A 157 -1.24 -29.32 0.64
N SER A 158 -0.42 -28.96 -0.35
CA SER A 158 0.41 -27.77 -0.30
C SER A 158 0.04 -26.79 -1.40
N SER A 159 0.24 -25.50 -1.13
CA SER A 159 0.17 -24.46 -2.14
C SER A 159 1.43 -24.41 -3.00
N ALA A 160 1.39 -23.64 -4.08
CA ALA A 160 2.61 -23.13 -4.69
C ALA A 160 3.35 -22.17 -3.72
N THR A 161 4.60 -21.85 -4.04
CA THR A 161 5.32 -20.75 -3.36
C THR A 161 5.11 -19.46 -4.13
N TYR A 162 4.64 -18.43 -3.44
CA TYR A 162 4.38 -17.11 -4.00
C TYR A 162 5.40 -16.10 -3.50
N SER A 163 5.89 -15.25 -4.40
CA SER A 163 6.64 -14.04 -4.02
C SER A 163 5.68 -12.90 -3.74
N LEU A 164 5.92 -12.15 -2.66
CA LEU A 164 5.11 -11.01 -2.24
C LEU A 164 6.00 -9.80 -2.07
N VAL A 165 5.64 -8.69 -2.71
CA VAL A 165 6.40 -7.43 -2.66
C VAL A 165 5.80 -6.51 -1.62
N VAL A 166 6.60 -6.11 -0.63
CA VAL A 166 6.18 -5.13 0.37
C VAL A 166 6.55 -3.73 -0.12
N PRO A 167 5.57 -2.83 -0.33
CA PRO A 167 5.86 -1.50 -0.82
C PRO A 167 6.58 -0.65 0.25
N VAL A 168 7.40 0.29 -0.21
CA VAL A 168 7.97 1.35 0.65
C VAL A 168 6.99 2.51 0.71
N ALA A 169 6.92 3.20 1.85
CA ALA A 169 6.15 4.43 1.95
C ALA A 169 6.71 5.51 1.00
N PRO A 170 5.88 6.08 0.11
CA PRO A 170 6.32 7.16 -0.77
C PRO A 170 6.80 8.39 0.01
N THR A 171 7.73 9.14 -0.58
CA THR A 171 8.20 10.42 -0.04
C THR A 171 8.02 11.55 -1.05
N VAL A 172 8.02 12.79 -0.54
CA VAL A 172 8.06 14.00 -1.36
C VAL A 172 9.48 14.57 -1.30
N ARG A 173 10.11 14.72 -2.46
CA ARG A 173 11.46 15.25 -2.63
C ARG A 173 11.41 16.71 -3.06
N VAL A 174 12.15 17.55 -2.36
CA VAL A 174 12.25 18.98 -2.66
C VAL A 174 13.66 19.48 -2.34
N ASN A 175 14.39 19.91 -3.37
CA ASN A 175 15.71 20.56 -3.23
C ASN A 175 16.65 19.86 -2.23
N GLY A 176 16.91 18.57 -2.48
CA GLY A 176 17.78 17.73 -1.66
C GLY A 176 17.17 17.16 -0.38
N ALA A 177 15.99 17.61 0.06
CA ALA A 177 15.31 17.13 1.26
C ALA A 177 14.13 16.20 0.92
N SER A 178 13.82 15.28 1.84
CA SER A 178 12.69 14.35 1.73
C SER A 178 11.72 14.55 2.88
N PHE A 179 10.44 14.66 2.57
CA PHE A 179 9.34 14.73 3.52
C PHE A 179 8.45 13.50 3.39
N ALA A 180 7.87 13.03 4.49
CA ALA A 180 6.83 12.02 4.44
C ALA A 180 5.60 12.57 3.69
N ILE A 181 4.92 11.71 2.93
CA ILE A 181 3.75 12.09 2.13
C ILE A 181 2.58 12.63 2.96
N ASN A 182 2.55 12.35 4.27
CA ASN A 182 1.55 12.80 5.23
C ASN A 182 2.07 13.87 6.21
N SER A 183 3.22 14.47 5.94
CA SER A 183 3.83 15.50 6.81
C SER A 183 3.08 16.84 6.85
N GLY A 184 2.11 17.03 5.95
CA GLY A 184 1.43 18.32 5.75
C GLY A 184 2.18 19.28 4.82
N PHE A 185 3.31 18.86 4.24
CA PHE A 185 4.03 19.61 3.21
C PHE A 185 3.18 19.77 1.92
N PRO A 186 3.26 20.90 1.20
CA PRO A 186 3.77 22.20 1.65
C PRO A 186 2.66 23.08 2.28
N GLN A 187 3.06 23.96 3.20
CA GLN A 187 2.22 25.03 3.74
C GLN A 187 2.56 26.41 3.17
N THR A 188 3.73 26.55 2.54
CA THR A 188 4.16 27.77 1.85
C THR A 188 4.27 27.54 0.34
N GLY A 189 4.28 28.61 -0.45
CA GLY A 189 4.45 28.51 -1.90
C GLY A 189 4.92 29.80 -2.54
N PHE A 190 5.47 29.67 -3.74
CA PHE A 190 5.87 30.77 -4.62
C PHE A 190 5.79 30.28 -6.07
N SER A 191 5.81 31.20 -7.05
CA SER A 191 5.75 30.79 -8.45
C SER A 191 7.03 30.05 -8.86
N GLN A 192 6.87 28.96 -9.61
CA GLN A 192 7.91 28.01 -10.00
C GLN A 192 8.43 27.09 -8.88
N ALA A 193 7.84 27.14 -7.68
CA ALA A 193 8.13 26.15 -6.64
C ALA A 193 7.79 24.75 -7.16
N GLN A 194 8.67 23.78 -6.91
CA GLN A 194 8.47 22.41 -7.37
C GLN A 194 8.98 21.36 -6.37
N PHE A 195 8.33 20.21 -6.40
CA PHE A 195 8.74 19.00 -5.68
C PHE A 195 8.40 17.77 -6.52
N GLN A 196 8.91 16.60 -6.14
CA GLN A 196 8.69 15.35 -6.87
C GLN A 196 8.35 14.22 -5.93
N PHE A 197 7.39 13.37 -6.30
CA PHE A 197 7.15 12.12 -5.57
C PHE A 197 8.27 11.13 -5.83
N TRP A 198 8.71 10.41 -4.79
CA TRP A 198 9.53 9.20 -4.90
C TRP A 198 8.68 8.04 -4.41
N MET A 199 8.11 7.28 -5.35
CA MET A 199 7.10 6.25 -5.04
C MET A 199 7.69 5.01 -4.35
N ASP A 200 8.99 4.80 -4.45
CA ASP A 200 9.73 3.81 -3.66
C ASP A 200 10.36 4.40 -2.39
N GLY A 201 10.04 5.66 -2.07
CA GLY A 201 10.57 6.41 -0.93
C GLY A 201 12.00 6.90 -1.05
N THR A 202 12.79 6.46 -2.03
CA THR A 202 14.25 6.69 -2.12
C THR A 202 14.74 7.24 -3.47
N SER A 203 13.95 7.09 -4.53
CA SER A 203 14.30 7.50 -5.88
C SER A 203 13.06 7.66 -6.78
N THR A 204 13.30 8.08 -8.02
CA THR A 204 12.26 8.17 -9.05
C THR A 204 12.06 6.87 -9.84
N ALA A 205 12.85 5.82 -9.57
CA ALA A 205 12.88 4.60 -10.38
C ALA A 205 11.50 3.94 -10.48
N SER A 206 10.73 3.96 -9.39
CA SER A 206 9.39 3.36 -9.36
C SER A 206 8.27 4.27 -9.87
N ASN A 207 8.53 5.55 -10.15
CA ASN A 207 7.47 6.50 -10.56
C ASN A 207 6.82 6.12 -11.90
N SER A 208 7.54 5.44 -12.78
CA SER A 208 7.03 4.97 -14.07
C SER A 208 5.88 3.97 -13.94
N ASN A 209 5.79 3.27 -12.80
CA ASN A 209 4.68 2.38 -12.46
C ASN A 209 3.40 3.14 -12.07
N TYR A 210 3.45 4.47 -11.94
CA TYR A 210 2.33 5.29 -11.50
C TYR A 210 1.94 6.32 -12.57
N THR A 211 0.69 6.75 -12.49
CA THR A 211 0.18 7.94 -13.19
C THR A 211 -0.20 8.98 -12.16
N PHE A 212 0.16 10.23 -12.42
CA PHE A 212 -0.16 11.37 -11.57
C PHE A 212 -1.14 12.30 -12.30
N ALA A 213 -2.17 12.78 -11.61
CA ALA A 213 -3.12 13.75 -12.17
C ALA A 213 -3.28 14.95 -11.24
N ALA A 214 -3.22 16.15 -11.83
CA ALA A 214 -3.39 17.40 -11.11
C ALA A 214 -4.86 17.59 -10.71
N ASP A 215 -5.05 18.39 -9.66
CA ASP A 215 -6.38 18.81 -9.25
C ASP A 215 -6.93 19.85 -10.23
N ALA A 216 -8.04 19.53 -10.91
CA ALA A 216 -8.67 20.45 -11.86
C ALA A 216 -9.19 21.74 -11.21
N SER A 217 -9.44 21.74 -9.90
CA SER A 217 -9.85 22.94 -9.16
C SER A 217 -8.70 23.89 -8.83
N ALA A 218 -7.46 23.44 -8.96
CA ALA A 218 -6.25 24.21 -8.67
C ALA A 218 -5.38 24.41 -9.92
N PRO A 219 -5.81 25.22 -10.92
CA PRO A 219 -5.11 25.40 -12.20
C PRO A 219 -3.71 26.04 -12.08
N TRP A 220 -3.38 26.58 -10.91
CA TRP A 220 -2.07 27.11 -10.55
C TRP A 220 -1.07 26.02 -10.12
N VAL A 221 -1.48 24.75 -10.09
CA VAL A 221 -0.65 23.58 -9.82
C VAL A 221 -0.66 22.67 -11.06
N THR A 222 0.51 22.27 -11.52
CA THR A 222 0.65 21.25 -12.55
C THR A 222 1.38 20.04 -11.98
N VAL A 223 1.11 18.86 -12.54
CA VAL A 223 1.90 17.65 -12.27
C VAL A 223 2.26 16.98 -13.58
N ASN A 224 3.51 16.56 -13.71
CA ASN A 224 3.91 15.71 -14.82
C ASN A 224 3.38 14.28 -14.57
N ALA A 225 2.53 13.81 -15.48
CA ALA A 225 1.78 12.58 -15.30
C ALA A 225 2.62 11.29 -15.18
N THR A 226 3.89 11.32 -15.58
CA THR A 226 4.77 10.14 -15.55
C THR A 226 5.91 10.27 -14.54
N THR A 227 6.43 11.48 -14.33
CA THR A 227 7.56 11.69 -13.42
C THR A 227 7.15 12.07 -12.01
N GLY A 228 5.90 12.50 -11.80
CA GLY A 228 5.40 12.94 -10.50
C GLY A 228 5.99 14.27 -10.02
N VAL A 229 6.58 15.07 -10.92
CA VAL A 229 7.03 16.43 -10.61
C VAL A 229 5.80 17.34 -10.53
N VAL A 230 5.59 17.94 -9.37
CA VAL A 230 4.54 18.93 -9.10
C VAL A 230 5.17 20.32 -9.15
N LYS A 231 4.52 21.26 -9.84
CA LYS A 231 5.01 22.64 -10.00
C LYS A 231 3.90 23.65 -9.77
N PHE A 232 4.20 24.69 -9.00
CA PHE A 232 3.30 25.84 -8.83
C PHE A 232 3.57 26.86 -9.94
N THR A 233 2.57 27.13 -10.76
CA THR A 233 2.68 28.02 -11.93
C THR A 233 2.13 29.42 -11.66
N GLY A 234 1.29 29.57 -10.64
CA GLY A 234 0.65 30.84 -10.32
C GLY A 234 0.23 30.95 -8.86
N VAL A 235 -0.29 32.12 -8.50
CA VAL A 235 -0.74 32.43 -7.14
C VAL A 235 -2.18 31.93 -6.96
N PRO A 236 -2.49 31.14 -5.92
CA PRO A 236 -3.87 30.83 -5.57
C PRO A 236 -4.64 32.09 -5.13
N SER A 237 -5.94 32.15 -5.44
CA SER A 237 -6.82 33.24 -5.01
C SER A 237 -7.04 33.21 -3.50
N THR A 238 -7.28 32.03 -2.94
CA THR A 238 -7.47 31.75 -1.51
C THR A 238 -6.86 30.39 -1.14
N ALA A 239 -6.69 30.13 0.15
CA ALA A 239 -6.15 28.87 0.62
C ALA A 239 -7.16 27.74 0.40
N GLN A 240 -6.77 26.79 -0.44
CA GLN A 240 -7.56 25.63 -0.82
C GLN A 240 -6.73 24.35 -0.67
N THR A 241 -7.42 23.24 -0.39
CA THR A 241 -6.80 21.91 -0.41
C THR A 241 -6.68 21.45 -1.84
N VAL A 242 -5.47 21.10 -2.25
CA VAL A 242 -5.15 20.55 -3.59
C VAL A 242 -4.93 19.05 -3.46
N ASN A 243 -5.58 18.28 -4.33
CA ASN A 243 -5.52 16.83 -4.32
C ASN A 243 -4.86 16.29 -5.59
N ILE A 244 -3.63 15.79 -5.48
CA ILE A 244 -2.96 15.09 -6.57
C ILE A 244 -3.35 13.62 -6.50
N ALA A 245 -3.98 13.12 -7.56
CA ALA A 245 -4.33 11.72 -7.67
C ALA A 245 -3.12 10.90 -8.15
N ILE A 246 -2.90 9.75 -7.51
CA ILE A 246 -1.80 8.84 -7.78
C ILE A 246 -2.39 7.44 -8.02
N THR A 247 -2.21 6.92 -9.22
CA THR A 247 -2.77 5.62 -9.63
C THR A 247 -1.65 4.65 -9.97
N ASP A 248 -1.60 3.49 -9.30
CA ASP A 248 -0.66 2.41 -9.64
C ASP A 248 -1.14 1.65 -10.89
N LYS A 249 -0.31 1.62 -11.93
CA LYS A 249 -0.62 0.95 -13.21
C LYS A 249 -0.61 -0.56 -13.10
N ARG A 250 -0.04 -1.13 -12.04
CA ARG A 250 0.04 -2.58 -11.81
C ARG A 250 -1.24 -3.15 -11.20
N GLY A 251 -2.20 -2.29 -10.86
CA GLY A 251 -3.37 -2.63 -10.07
C GLY A 251 -3.14 -2.32 -8.59
N GLY A 252 -4.09 -1.65 -7.97
CA GLY A 252 -4.02 -1.19 -6.58
C GLY A 252 -5.02 -0.05 -6.33
N PRO A 253 -5.33 0.27 -5.07
CA PRO A 253 -6.20 1.39 -4.74
C PRO A 253 -5.55 2.70 -5.20
N ALA A 254 -6.33 3.57 -5.84
CA ALA A 254 -5.90 4.94 -6.10
C ALA A 254 -5.62 5.62 -4.76
N SER A 255 -4.51 6.37 -4.73
CA SER A 255 -4.10 7.15 -3.57
C SER A 255 -4.16 8.64 -3.89
N THR A 256 -4.27 9.47 -2.88
CA THR A 256 -4.32 10.92 -3.03
C THR A 256 -3.28 11.56 -2.13
N PHE A 257 -2.49 12.47 -2.70
CA PHE A 257 -1.67 13.39 -1.94
C PHE A 257 -2.40 14.73 -1.83
N SER A 258 -2.68 15.14 -0.59
CA SER A 258 -3.40 16.37 -0.31
C SER A 258 -2.50 17.36 0.40
N PHE A 259 -2.48 18.60 -0.07
CA PHE A 259 -1.76 19.69 0.58
C PHE A 259 -2.56 20.98 0.57
N ARG A 260 -2.20 21.93 1.43
CA ARG A 260 -2.86 23.24 1.54
C ARG A 260 -1.83 24.32 1.81
N VAL A 261 -1.59 25.18 0.80
CA VAL A 261 -0.73 26.35 0.95
C VAL A 261 -1.49 27.44 1.71
N GLY A 262 -0.95 27.85 2.86
CA GLY A 262 -1.50 28.92 3.70
C GLY A 262 -0.76 30.25 3.57
N THR A 263 0.49 30.25 3.09
CA THR A 263 1.27 31.48 2.89
C THR A 263 1.92 31.49 1.51
N TRP A 264 1.74 32.57 0.76
CA TRP A 264 2.33 32.75 -0.57
C TRP A 264 3.38 33.85 -0.59
N PHE A 265 4.52 33.60 -1.23
CA PHE A 265 5.64 34.53 -1.33
C PHE A 265 5.83 35.08 -2.74
N ILE A 266 6.20 36.36 -2.81
CA ILE A 266 6.65 37.06 -4.01
C ILE A 266 7.93 37.84 -3.71
N ASN A 267 8.68 38.21 -4.74
CA ASN A 267 9.89 39.01 -4.62
C ASN A 267 9.95 40.13 -5.68
N ASN A 268 10.80 41.12 -5.44
CA ASN A 268 11.01 42.27 -6.33
C ASN A 268 12.42 42.32 -6.95
N THR A 269 13.08 41.17 -7.07
CA THR A 269 14.43 41.14 -7.64
C THR A 269 14.42 41.60 -9.10
N PRO A 270 15.55 42.16 -9.60
CA PRO A 270 16.81 42.42 -8.91
C PRO A 270 16.81 43.69 -8.05
N THR A 271 15.64 44.31 -7.78
CA THR A 271 15.56 45.53 -6.99
C THR A 271 15.96 45.28 -5.54
N VAL A 272 16.90 46.09 -5.05
CA VAL A 272 17.34 46.11 -3.65
C VAL A 272 17.01 47.45 -3.01
N GLY A 273 16.85 47.47 -1.69
CA GLY A 273 16.54 48.71 -0.97
C GLY A 273 16.70 48.61 0.53
N ARG A 274 16.27 49.68 1.21
CA ARG A 274 16.16 49.77 2.66
C ARG A 274 14.88 49.09 3.15
N PRO A 275 14.74 48.81 4.45
CA PRO A 275 13.51 48.29 5.04
C PRO A 275 12.23 49.03 4.63
N ALA A 276 12.25 50.37 4.62
CA ALA A 276 11.10 51.17 4.21
C ALA A 276 10.70 50.99 2.74
N ASP A 277 11.66 50.70 1.85
CA ASP A 277 11.38 50.45 0.43
C ASP A 277 10.65 49.10 0.25
N ALA A 278 11.01 48.09 1.04
CA ALA A 278 10.33 46.81 1.05
C ALA A 278 8.89 46.94 1.58
N ASP A 279 8.69 47.72 2.64
CA ASP A 279 7.36 48.01 3.19
C ASP A 279 6.48 48.69 2.15
N ALA A 280 7.02 49.73 1.50
CA ALA A 280 6.33 50.47 0.45
C ALA A 280 5.96 49.55 -0.73
N TRP A 281 6.90 48.72 -1.21
CA TRP A 281 6.64 47.81 -2.31
C TRP A 281 5.59 46.76 -1.95
N CYS A 282 5.68 46.12 -0.78
CA CYS A 282 4.69 45.14 -0.35
C CYS A 282 3.30 45.76 -0.20
N ALA A 283 3.20 46.99 0.31
CA ALA A 283 1.93 47.72 0.41
C ALA A 283 1.27 47.99 -0.97
N THR A 284 2.04 48.02 -2.06
CA THR A 284 1.47 48.11 -3.43
C THR A 284 0.81 46.81 -3.91
N LYS A 285 1.00 45.71 -3.18
CA LYS A 285 0.51 44.37 -3.56
C LYS A 285 -0.65 43.98 -2.63
N PRO A 286 -1.89 43.84 -3.14
CA PRO A 286 -3.05 43.58 -2.29
C PRO A 286 -2.89 42.35 -1.39
N GLY A 287 -3.01 42.56 -0.07
CA GLY A 287 -2.92 41.53 0.96
C GLY A 287 -1.50 41.06 1.30
N TYR A 288 -0.47 41.63 0.67
CA TYR A 288 0.91 41.30 0.96
C TYR A 288 1.53 42.27 1.96
N VAL A 289 2.40 41.73 2.80
CA VAL A 289 3.26 42.48 3.72
C VAL A 289 4.66 41.90 3.63
N VAL A 290 5.66 42.63 4.11
CA VAL A 290 6.99 42.03 4.32
C VAL A 290 6.81 40.87 5.33
N PRO A 291 7.36 39.68 5.07
CA PRO A 291 7.14 38.50 5.91
C PRO A 291 7.83 38.65 7.27
N HIS A 292 7.29 38.00 8.29
CA HIS A 292 8.03 37.78 9.53
C HIS A 292 9.18 36.80 9.28
N HIS A 293 10.35 36.98 9.91
CA HIS A 293 11.51 36.09 9.68
C HIS A 293 11.18 34.61 9.90
N ARG A 294 10.34 34.30 10.90
CA ARG A 294 9.85 32.92 11.15
C ARG A 294 8.99 32.31 10.05
N GLN A 295 8.38 33.13 9.19
CA GLN A 295 7.68 32.65 7.99
C GLN A 295 8.68 32.32 6.88
N MET A 296 9.87 32.94 6.90
CA MET A 296 10.91 32.71 5.90
C MET A 296 11.84 31.55 6.28
N THR A 297 12.18 31.40 7.55
CA THR A 297 12.99 30.28 8.05
C THR A 297 12.72 30.03 9.53
N GLY A 298 12.86 28.78 9.96
CA GLY A 298 12.64 28.36 11.34
C GLY A 298 13.65 28.94 12.33
N PRO A 299 13.54 28.57 13.61
CA PRO A 299 14.43 29.06 14.66
C PRO A 299 15.87 28.57 14.40
N SER A 300 16.72 29.46 13.90
CA SER A 300 18.17 29.33 13.90
C SER A 300 18.76 30.40 14.83
N ALA A 301 19.89 30.11 15.47
CA ALA A 301 20.64 31.15 16.17
C ALA A 301 21.03 32.22 15.15
N THR A 302 20.81 33.50 15.48
CA THR A 302 21.17 34.63 14.60
C THR A 302 22.62 34.50 14.14
N GLY A 303 22.85 34.62 12.83
CA GLY A 303 24.16 34.41 12.21
C GLY A 303 24.51 32.96 11.88
N SER A 304 23.67 31.97 12.22
CA SER A 304 23.84 30.57 11.81
C SER A 304 23.09 30.28 10.51
N ALA A 305 23.65 29.44 9.64
CA ALA A 305 22.95 28.95 8.46
C ALA A 305 21.86 27.95 8.86
N GLY A 306 20.69 28.07 8.22
CA GLY A 306 19.57 27.12 8.12
C GLY A 306 19.12 26.38 9.39
N GLY A 307 17.82 26.48 9.70
CA GLY A 307 17.17 25.49 10.57
C GLY A 307 17.10 24.09 9.92
N PRO A 308 16.73 23.03 10.66
CA PRO A 308 16.40 21.74 10.05
C PRO A 308 15.27 21.91 9.02
N ARG A 309 15.32 21.17 7.91
CA ARG A 309 14.24 21.16 6.90
C ARG A 309 12.94 20.69 7.57
N ALA A 310 11.91 21.52 7.50
CA ALA A 310 10.67 21.37 8.24
C ALA A 310 9.49 22.01 7.49
N VAL A 311 8.27 21.62 7.86
CA VAL A 311 7.03 22.18 7.31
C VAL A 311 6.66 23.46 8.06
N GLY A 312 6.23 24.50 7.34
CA GLY A 312 5.68 25.73 7.91
C GLY A 312 6.47 27.02 7.64
N ALA A 313 7.71 26.96 7.14
CA ALA A 313 8.49 28.13 6.76
C ALA A 313 9.09 27.97 5.36
N LEU A 314 9.26 29.08 4.63
CA LEU A 314 9.64 29.08 3.22
C LEU A 314 10.95 28.32 2.95
N TRP A 315 12.05 28.71 3.58
CA TRP A 315 13.35 28.07 3.39
C TRP A 315 13.40 26.66 3.97
N ASP A 316 12.68 26.41 5.05
CA ASP A 316 12.68 25.09 5.70
C ASP A 316 11.96 24.05 4.82
N GLU A 317 10.90 24.46 4.12
CA GLU A 317 10.15 23.62 3.19
C GLU A 317 10.90 23.44 1.87
N TRP A 318 11.37 24.53 1.27
CA TRP A 318 11.84 24.56 -0.11
C TRP A 318 13.37 24.65 -0.25
N GLY A 319 14.08 25.00 0.81
CA GLY A 319 15.54 25.10 0.85
C GLY A 319 16.06 26.35 0.15
N SER A 320 17.27 26.21 -0.41
CA SER A 320 17.89 27.27 -1.20
C SER A 320 17.00 27.68 -2.38
N MET A 321 16.63 28.96 -2.45
CA MET A 321 15.80 29.50 -3.53
C MET A 321 16.58 29.71 -4.83
N VAL A 322 17.91 29.66 -4.77
CA VAL A 322 18.84 29.84 -5.90
C VAL A 322 19.29 28.51 -6.49
N THR A 323 18.36 27.55 -6.56
CA THR A 323 18.57 26.25 -7.18
C THR A 323 18.04 26.24 -8.62
N ALA A 324 18.60 25.39 -9.47
CA ALA A 324 18.13 25.17 -10.84
C ALA A 324 16.66 24.72 -10.87
N ASP A 325 16.19 24.03 -9.82
CA ASP A 325 14.81 23.56 -9.70
C ASP A 325 13.78 24.71 -9.68
N TYR A 326 14.18 25.91 -9.25
CA TYR A 326 13.29 27.08 -9.14
C TYR A 326 13.59 28.13 -10.20
N THR A 327 14.16 27.72 -11.33
CA THR A 327 14.43 28.62 -12.46
C THR A 327 13.14 29.37 -12.86
N GLY A 328 13.24 30.70 -12.91
CA GLY A 328 12.12 31.60 -13.21
C GLY A 328 11.32 32.07 -11.99
N ALA A 329 11.62 31.62 -10.77
CA ALA A 329 10.99 32.13 -9.54
C ALA A 329 11.40 33.57 -9.19
N GLY A 330 12.46 34.08 -9.82
CA GLY A 330 13.00 35.43 -9.62
C GLY A 330 13.92 35.56 -8.41
N PHE A 331 13.92 34.62 -7.45
CA PHE A 331 14.82 34.72 -6.31
C PHE A 331 16.30 34.68 -6.74
N LEU A 332 17.06 35.69 -6.30
CA LEU A 332 18.50 35.81 -6.43
C LEU A 332 19.22 35.48 -5.12
N ASP A 333 20.52 35.25 -5.22
CA ASP A 333 21.38 35.08 -4.06
C ASP A 333 21.46 36.40 -3.27
N GLY A 334 21.54 36.27 -1.95
CA GLY A 334 21.53 37.39 -1.02
C GLY A 334 20.40 37.33 0.01
N ALA A 335 20.36 38.39 0.81
CA ALA A 335 19.50 38.50 1.98
C ALA A 335 18.22 39.29 1.65
N TYR A 336 17.09 38.77 2.13
CA TYR A 336 15.76 39.32 1.89
C TYR A 336 15.20 39.94 3.16
N GLN A 337 14.55 41.09 3.03
CA GLN A 337 13.94 41.83 4.15
C GLN A 337 12.86 41.00 4.87
N ALA A 338 12.91 40.98 6.21
CA ALA A 338 11.97 40.25 7.06
C ALA A 338 11.67 41.00 8.36
N HIS A 339 10.41 41.05 8.78
CA HIS A 339 9.98 41.66 10.03
C HIS A 339 10.23 40.79 11.27
N VAL A 340 10.17 41.45 12.43
CA VAL A 340 9.90 40.81 13.72
C VAL A 340 8.72 41.50 14.38
N ALA A 341 7.89 40.74 15.07
CA ALA A 341 6.78 41.30 15.85
C ALA A 341 7.24 42.32 16.93
N SER A 342 8.54 42.37 17.27
CA SER A 342 9.14 43.34 18.21
C SER A 342 9.64 44.63 17.55
N ASP A 343 9.21 44.96 16.32
CA ASP A 343 9.35 46.32 15.77
C ASP A 343 8.63 47.39 16.65
N VAL A 344 8.01 46.97 17.75
CA VAL A 344 7.42 47.78 18.83
C VAL A 344 8.47 48.43 19.76
N ASP A 345 9.74 48.00 19.77
CA ASP A 345 10.71 48.46 20.79
C ASP A 345 11.69 49.57 20.36
N GLY A 346 11.46 50.26 19.23
CA GLY A 346 12.30 51.41 18.86
C GLY A 346 13.79 51.08 18.70
N SER A 347 14.13 49.80 18.48
CA SER A 347 15.49 49.28 18.51
C SER A 347 16.36 49.72 17.33
N GLY A 348 15.75 50.23 16.26
CA GLY A 348 16.46 50.69 15.06
C GLY A 348 16.95 49.55 14.15
N TYR A 349 16.49 48.31 14.37
CA TYR A 349 16.89 47.13 13.60
C TYR A 349 15.69 46.40 12.97
N ARG A 350 15.96 45.66 11.88
CA ARG A 350 15.07 44.69 11.22
C ARG A 350 15.87 43.41 10.94
N TYR A 351 15.19 42.30 10.62
CA TYR A 351 15.87 41.08 10.20
C TYR A 351 15.94 40.93 8.67
N VAL A 352 16.93 40.17 8.24
CA VAL A 352 17.00 39.65 6.88
C VAL A 352 17.24 38.15 6.91
N VAL A 353 16.77 37.47 5.86
CA VAL A 353 16.98 36.04 5.67
C VAL A 353 17.68 35.80 4.34
N GLY A 354 18.84 35.16 4.39
CA GLY A 354 19.57 34.70 3.21
C GLY A 354 18.89 33.47 2.63
N LEU A 355 18.18 33.61 1.50
CA LEU A 355 17.39 32.51 0.94
C LEU A 355 18.22 31.43 0.23
N ALA A 356 19.54 31.61 0.10
CA ALA A 356 20.46 30.54 -0.29
C ALA A 356 20.77 29.58 0.86
N SER A 357 20.76 30.06 2.11
CA SER A 357 21.28 29.32 3.27
C SER A 357 20.35 29.26 4.48
N GLY A 358 19.21 29.97 4.46
CA GLY A 358 18.30 30.08 5.60
C GLY A 358 18.87 30.90 6.76
N ARG A 359 19.98 31.61 6.53
CA ARG A 359 20.67 32.38 7.58
C ARG A 359 19.86 33.63 7.92
N THR A 360 19.63 33.83 9.21
CA THR A 360 18.91 35.00 9.73
C THR A 360 19.87 35.97 10.40
N GLU A 361 19.77 37.26 10.06
CA GLU A 361 20.63 38.33 10.60
C GLU A 361 19.83 39.58 10.93
N ALA A 362 20.28 40.36 11.91
CA ALA A 362 19.73 41.68 12.22
C ALA A 362 20.52 42.78 11.49
N ILE A 363 19.82 43.77 10.95
CA ILE A 363 20.36 44.90 10.18
C ILE A 363 19.76 46.22 10.68
N SER A 364 20.48 47.32 10.52
CA SER A 364 19.95 48.66 10.84
C SER A 364 18.85 49.05 9.85
N LEU A 365 17.86 49.82 10.31
CA LEU A 365 16.80 50.39 9.45
C LEU A 365 17.36 51.35 8.36
N SER A 366 18.57 51.88 8.55
CA SER A 366 19.26 52.69 7.55
C SER A 366 20.03 51.88 6.52
N SER A 367 20.27 50.58 6.77
CA SER A 367 21.02 49.71 5.87
C SER A 367 20.20 49.41 4.61
N GLY A 368 20.83 49.56 3.44
CA GLY A 368 20.23 49.23 2.13
C GLY A 368 20.96 48.07 1.45
N GLY A 369 20.54 47.74 0.23
CA GLY A 369 21.19 46.71 -0.58
C GLY A 369 20.64 45.29 -0.35
N TYR A 370 19.48 45.17 0.30
CA TYR A 370 18.83 43.88 0.53
C TYR A 370 17.66 43.68 -0.43
N ASN A 371 17.44 42.42 -0.82
CA ASN A 371 16.33 42.03 -1.67
C ASN A 371 14.99 42.18 -0.93
N MET A 372 13.91 42.34 -1.68
CA MET A 372 12.57 42.50 -1.12
C MET A 372 11.75 41.24 -1.39
N ALA A 373 11.14 40.71 -0.33
CA ALA A 373 10.12 39.66 -0.42
C ALA A 373 8.86 40.13 0.31
N CYS A 374 7.71 39.69 -0.18
CA CYS A 374 6.44 39.82 0.53
C CYS A 374 5.81 38.46 0.73
N ALA A 375 5.04 38.32 1.80
CA ALA A 375 4.16 37.20 2.03
C ALA A 375 2.71 37.65 2.17
N ARG A 376 1.80 36.77 1.75
CA ARG A 376 0.36 36.92 1.96
C ARG A 376 -0.18 35.62 2.56
N SER A 377 -0.98 35.75 3.61
CA SER A 377 -1.82 34.66 4.10
C SER A 377 -3.01 34.47 3.16
N LEU A 378 -3.28 33.22 2.80
CA LEU A 378 -4.27 32.84 1.79
C LEU A 378 -5.62 32.39 2.38
#